data_AF-A0A1B7V3Z9-F1
#
_entry.id   AF-A0A1B7V3Z9-F1
#
_cell.length_a   1.000
_cell.length_b   1.000
_cell.length_c   1.000
_cell.angle_alpha   90.00
_cell.angle_beta   90.00
_cell.angle_gamma   90.00
#
_symmetry.space_group_name_H-M   'P 1'
#
loop_
_entity.id
_entity.type
_entity.pdbx_description
1 polymer ?
#
loop_
_entity_poly.entity_id
_entity_poly.type
_entity_poly.pdbx_seq_one_letter_code
_entity_poly.pdbx_strand_id
1 'polypeptide(L)'
;MLSVEQLIQEALSLPNDTRVFLVEKLMESLESDIDENTQSLWNIEAKKRRDEIRNHTVELIPGELALTQVNGLRFFSQGNRILSIRAIQSQ
;
A
#
# COMPACT_ATOMS: atom_id res chain seq x y z
N MET A 1 -11.42 23.23 16.93
CA MET A 1 -11.21 22.08 16.03
C MET A 1 -12.11 20.96 16.53
N LEU A 2 -12.81 20.27 15.64
CA LEU A 2 -13.61 19.09 16.01
C LEU A 2 -12.67 17.98 16.51
N SER A 3 -13.13 17.13 17.42
CA SER A 3 -12.40 15.91 17.77
C SER A 3 -12.42 14.92 16.60
N VAL A 4 -11.48 13.97 16.60
CA VAL A 4 -11.42 12.92 15.58
C VAL A 4 -12.73 12.11 15.57
N GLU A 5 -13.27 11.80 16.74
CA GLU A 5 -14.56 11.10 16.87
C GLU A 5 -15.71 11.90 16.26
N GLN A 6 -15.75 13.22 16.48
CA GLN A 6 -16.77 14.09 15.91
C GLN A 6 -16.67 14.15 14.37
N LEU A 7 -15.46 14.23 13.83
CA LEU A 7 -15.22 14.18 12.38
C LEU A 7 -15.65 12.84 11.77
N ILE A 8 -15.38 11.73 12.46
CA ILE A 8 -15.82 10.39 12.01
C ILE A 8 -17.35 10.32 11.99
N GLN A 9 -18.02 10.82 13.03
CA GLN A 9 -19.50 10.83 13.07
C GLN A 9 -20.09 11.66 11.93
N GLU A 10 -19.54 12.86 11.67
CA GLU A 10 -19.96 13.69 10.54
C GLU A 10 -19.71 12.98 9.20
N ALA A 11 -18.53 12.38 9.01
CA ALA A 11 -18.22 11.64 7.78
C ALA A 11 -19.15 10.45 7.57
N LEU A 12 -19.51 9.70 8.62
CA LEU A 12 -20.44 8.58 8.54
C LEU A 12 -21.89 9.01 8.29
N SER A 13 -22.26 10.24 8.67
CA SER A 13 -23.58 10.81 8.40
C SER A 13 -23.81 11.15 6.91
N LEU A 14 -22.74 11.24 6.12
CA LEU A 14 -22.82 11.55 4.70
C LEU A 14 -23.39 10.38 3.89
N PRO A 15 -24.05 10.65 2.74
CA PRO A 15 -24.42 9.63 1.77
C PRO A 15 -23.21 8.84 1.27
N ASN A 16 -23.43 7.60 0.82
CA ASN A 16 -22.34 6.70 0.45
C ASN A 16 -21.40 7.30 -0.61
N ASP A 17 -21.95 7.85 -1.68
CA ASP A 17 -21.17 8.42 -2.79
C ASP A 17 -20.29 9.59 -2.33
N THR A 18 -20.80 10.42 -1.41
CA THR A 18 -20.05 11.53 -0.83
C THR A 18 -18.94 11.04 0.10
N ARG A 19 -19.15 9.93 0.82
CA ARG A 19 -18.08 9.31 1.63
C ARG A 19 -16.97 8.75 0.76
N VAL A 20 -17.29 8.11 -0.37
CA VAL A 20 -16.29 7.62 -1.33
C VAL A 20 -15.44 8.78 -1.83
N PHE A 21 -16.07 9.88 -2.25
CA PHE A 21 -15.36 11.09 -2.67
C PHE A 21 -14.48 11.70 -1.57
N LEU A 22 -14.96 11.72 -0.32
CA LEU A 22 -14.16 12.18 0.82
C LEU A 22 -12.93 11.29 1.05
N VAL A 23 -13.07 9.97 0.95
CA VAL A 23 -11.96 9.03 1.07
C VAL A 23 -10.92 9.25 -0.03
N GLU A 24 -11.34 9.47 -1.28
CA GLU A 24 -10.43 9.78 -2.38
C GLU A 24 -9.60 11.04 -2.09
N LYS A 25 -10.24 12.13 -1.65
CA LYS A 25 -9.55 13.38 -1.32
C LYS A 25 -8.60 13.26 -0.15
N LEU A 26 -8.98 12.48 0.87
CA LEU A 26 -8.08 12.20 1.99
C LEU A 26 -6.87 11.37 1.54
N MET A 27 -7.07 10.40 0.64
CA MET A 27 -5.99 9.60 0.10
C MET A 27 -5.03 10.42 -0.76
N GLU A 28 -5.55 11.28 -1.64
CA GLU A 28 -4.76 12.24 -2.42
C GLU A 28 -3.90 13.15 -1.51
N SER A 29 -4.46 13.61 -0.39
CA SER A 29 -3.72 14.43 0.59
C SER A 29 -2.62 13.67 1.33
N LEU A 30 -2.67 12.34 1.37
CA LEU A 30 -1.60 11.50 1.92
C LEU A 30 -0.55 11.15 0.86
N GLU A 31 -0.94 11.15 -0.42
CA GLU A 31 -0.04 10.93 -1.55
C GLU A 31 0.82 12.16 -1.89
N SER A 32 0.45 13.36 -1.45
CA SER A 32 1.28 14.56 -1.61
C SER A 32 2.59 14.54 -0.82
N ASP A 33 2.75 13.59 0.11
CA ASP A 33 3.99 13.33 0.84
C ASP A 33 4.85 12.23 0.17
N ILE A 34 4.56 11.85 -1.08
CA ILE A 34 5.49 11.01 -1.85
C ILE A 34 6.72 11.87 -2.17
N ASP A 35 7.76 11.64 -1.37
CA ASP A 35 9.10 12.22 -1.55
C ASP A 35 9.53 12.11 -3.02
N GLU A 36 9.69 13.24 -3.71
CA GLU A 36 10.12 13.29 -5.11
C GLU A 36 11.45 12.53 -5.32
N ASN A 37 12.28 12.49 -4.28
CA ASN A 37 13.51 11.71 -4.26
C ASN A 37 13.22 10.20 -4.29
N THR A 38 12.20 9.71 -3.59
CA THR A 38 11.69 8.33 -3.74
C THR A 38 11.29 8.07 -5.18
N GLN A 39 10.45 8.92 -5.81
CA GLN A 39 10.05 8.73 -7.21
C GLN A 39 11.25 8.69 -8.19
N SER A 40 12.26 9.53 -7.96
CA SER A 40 13.51 9.53 -8.72
C SER A 40 14.27 8.20 -8.55
N LEU A 41 14.39 7.70 -7.33
CA LEU A 41 15.03 6.41 -7.03
C LEU A 41 14.31 5.24 -7.71
N TRP A 42 12.98 5.22 -7.72
CA TRP A 42 12.19 4.22 -8.45
C TRP A 42 12.45 4.26 -9.95
N ASN A 43 12.56 5.46 -10.53
CA ASN A 43 12.88 5.63 -11.95
C ASN A 43 14.29 5.13 -12.30
N ILE A 44 15.27 5.37 -11.43
CA ILE A 44 16.65 4.88 -11.60
C ILE A 44 16.65 3.35 -11.55
N GLU A 45 16.01 2.75 -10.54
CA GLU A 45 15.96 1.29 -10.37
C GLU A 45 15.20 0.62 -11.52
N ALA A 46 14.09 1.19 -11.99
CA ALA A 46 13.33 0.66 -13.12
C ALA A 46 14.17 0.64 -14.41
N LYS A 47 14.92 1.72 -14.70
CA LYS A 47 15.83 1.78 -15.85
C LYS A 47 16.95 0.74 -15.73
N LYS A 48 17.55 0.64 -14.54
CA LYS A 48 18.60 -0.34 -14.25
C LYS A 48 18.12 -1.76 -14.53
N ARG A 49 16.98 -2.18 -13.96
CA ARG A 49 16.44 -3.54 -14.16
C ARG A 49 16.10 -3.84 -15.62
N ARG A 50 15.52 -2.86 -16.33
CA ARG A 50 15.28 -3.00 -17.78
C ARG A 50 16.58 -3.27 -18.54
N ASP A 51 17.64 -2.54 -18.21
CA ASP A 51 18.93 -2.66 -18.88
C ASP A 51 19.64 -3.97 -18.50
N GLU A 52 19.52 -4.42 -17.24
CA GLU A 52 20.01 -5.74 -16.81
C GLU A 52 19.34 -6.89 -17.57
N ILE A 53 18.01 -6.81 -17.77
CA ILE A 53 17.25 -7.78 -18.58
C ILE A 53 17.74 -7.77 -20.03
N ARG A 54 17.87 -6.58 -20.64
CA ARG A 54 18.31 -6.44 -22.06
C ARG A 54 19.74 -6.91 -22.27
N ASN A 55 20.61 -6.63 -21.33
CA ASN A 55 22.02 -7.00 -21.39
C ASN A 55 22.27 -8.42 -20.87
N HIS A 56 21.23 -9.15 -20.47
CA HIS A 56 21.31 -10.52 -19.93
C HIS A 56 22.27 -10.64 -18.74
N THR A 57 22.34 -9.59 -17.91
CA THR A 57 23.22 -9.55 -16.73
C THR A 57 22.55 -10.04 -15.45
N VAL A 58 21.31 -10.53 -15.55
CA VAL A 58 20.52 -11.06 -14.44
C VAL A 58 19.81 -12.34 -14.87
N GLU A 59 19.68 -13.29 -13.95
CA GLU A 59 18.89 -14.49 -14.15
C GLU A 59 17.40 -14.17 -14.03
N LEU A 60 16.64 -14.50 -15.08
CA LEU A 60 15.21 -14.26 -15.12
C LEU A 60 14.45 -15.44 -14.54
N ILE A 61 13.45 -15.16 -13.73
CA ILE A 61 12.47 -16.15 -13.31
C ILE A 61 11.16 -15.97 -14.10
N PRO A 62 10.43 -17.05 -14.40
CA PRO A 62 9.07 -16.96 -14.95
C PRO A 62 8.16 -16.09 -14.09
N GLY A 63 7.35 -15.24 -14.75
CA GLY A 63 6.49 -14.26 -14.06
C GLY A 63 5.47 -14.90 -13.11
N GLU A 64 4.92 -16.07 -13.46
CA GLU A 64 3.99 -16.80 -12.59
C GLU A 64 4.66 -17.26 -11.28
N LEU A 65 5.92 -17.70 -11.36
CA LEU A 65 6.70 -18.08 -10.18
C LEU A 65 7.01 -16.85 -9.32
N ALA A 66 7.38 -15.73 -9.95
CA ALA A 66 7.61 -14.47 -9.25
C ALA A 66 6.35 -13.99 -8.50
N LEU A 67 5.21 -13.99 -9.17
CA LEU A 67 3.94 -13.53 -8.59
C LEU A 67 3.48 -14.44 -7.45
N THR A 68 3.68 -15.76 -7.59
CA THR A 68 3.39 -16.74 -6.53
C THR A 68 4.21 -16.46 -5.27
N GLN A 69 5.50 -16.16 -5.41
CA GLN A 69 6.36 -15.82 -4.27
C GLN A 69 5.92 -14.54 -3.56
N VAL A 70 5.62 -13.48 -4.32
CA VAL A 70 5.12 -12.20 -3.77
C VAL A 70 3.81 -12.40 -3.02
N ASN A 71 2.87 -13.16 -3.59
CA ASN A 71 1.60 -13.47 -2.96
C ASN A 71 1.80 -14.30 -1.69
N GLY A 72 2.71 -15.28 -1.69
CA GLY A 72 3.10 -16.04 -0.51
C GLY A 72 3.55 -15.14 0.64
N LEU A 73 4.44 -14.18 0.37
CA LEU A 73 4.93 -13.20 1.36
C LEU A 73 3.79 -12.32 1.93
N ARG A 74 2.82 -11.94 1.09
CA ARG A 74 1.65 -11.16 1.52
C ARG A 74 0.79 -11.92 2.53
N PHE A 75 0.64 -13.23 2.38
CA PHE A 75 -0.10 -14.05 3.35
C PHE A 75 0.62 -14.18 4.70
N PHE A 76 1.96 -14.26 4.70
CA PHE A 76 2.74 -14.27 5.94
C PHE A 76 2.68 -12.93 6.68
N SER A 77 2.70 -11.80 5.97
CA SER A 77 2.57 -10.46 6.57
C SER A 77 1.19 -10.21 7.19
N GLN A 78 0.11 -10.63 6.52
CA GLN A 78 -1.26 -10.45 7.01
C GLN A 78 -1.62 -11.41 8.16
N GLY A 79 -1.04 -12.61 8.19
CA GLY A 79 -1.21 -13.56 9.30
C GLY A 79 -0.75 -13.00 10.65
N ASN A 80 0.25 -12.11 10.65
CA ASN A 80 0.78 -11.52 11.88
C ASN A 80 -0.05 -10.32 12.41
N ARG A 81 -0.94 -9.72 11.59
CA ARG A 81 -1.88 -8.66 12.03
C ARG A 81 -3.18 -9.22 12.62
N ILE A 82 -3.60 -10.42 12.22
CA ILE A 82 -4.81 -11.06 12.78
C ILE A 82 -4.54 -11.65 14.17
N LEU A 83 -3.31 -12.11 14.42
CA LEU A 83 -2.92 -12.66 15.72
C LEU A 83 -2.83 -11.60 16.84
N SER A 84 -2.51 -10.34 16.53
CA SER A 84 -2.45 -9.27 17.55
C SER A 84 -3.84 -8.81 18.01
N ILE A 85 -4.85 -8.84 17.14
CA ILE A 85 -6.23 -8.44 17.52
C ILE A 85 -6.89 -9.52 18.40
N ARG A 86 -6.60 -10.81 18.17
CA ARG A 86 -7.13 -11.90 19.03
C ARG A 86 -6.49 -11.96 20.42
N ALA A 87 -5.29 -11.41 20.60
CA ALA A 87 -4.62 -11.41 21.91
C ALA A 87 -5.19 -10.34 22.89
N ILE A 88 -5.90 -9.33 22.39
CA ILE A 88 -6.41 -8.22 23.21
C ILE A 88 -7.82 -8.49 23.78
N GLN A 89 -8.55 -9.49 23.26
CA GLN A 89 -9.89 -9.84 23.74
C GLN A 89 -9.95 -11.01 24.74
N SER A 90 -8.82 -11.39 25.34
CA SER A 90 -8.75 -12.50 26.31
C SER A 90 -8.05 -12.12 27.63
N GLN A 91 -8.18 -10.87 28.08
CA GLN A 91 -7.92 -10.46 29.46
C GLN A 91 -9.07 -9.62 30.00
#